data_AF-A0A521S1M7-F1
#
_entry.id   AF-A0A521S1M7-F1
#
_cell.length_a   1.000
_cell.length_b   1.000
_cell.length_c   1.000
_cell.angle_alpha   90.00
_cell.angle_beta   90.00
_cell.angle_gamma   90.00
#
_symmetry.space_group_name_H-M   'P 1'
#
loop_
_entity.id
_entity.type
_entity.pdbx_description
1 polymer ?
#
loop_
_entity_poly.entity_id
_entity_poly.type
_entity_poly.pdbx_seq_one_letter_code
_entity_poly.pdbx_strand_id
1 'polypeptide(L)' 'MKEEIKMAEWKCQDCGKVFQTQQDLLGHELEHAPRYECAVCGEEFKSKEEAYTHEVGKHGRPPVTDPVPAPRRAS' A
#
# COMPACT_ATOMS: atom_id res chain seq x y z
N MET A 1 -1.60 14.26 39.00
CA MET A 1 -0.93 14.75 37.78
C MET A 1 -1.48 13.89 36.66
N LYS A 2 -2.11 14.51 35.67
CA LYS A 2 -2.92 13.80 34.67
C LYS A 2 -1.94 13.06 33.77
N GLU A 3 -1.85 11.75 33.93
CA GLU A 3 -1.16 10.89 32.99
C GLU A 3 -1.99 10.91 31.72
N GLU A 4 -1.63 11.81 30.81
CA GLU A 4 -2.14 11.83 29.46
C GLU A 4 -1.68 10.53 28.82
N ILE A 5 -2.57 9.54 28.79
CA ILE A 5 -2.42 8.33 27.98
C ILE A 5 -2.22 8.82 26.55
N LYS A 6 -0.96 8.94 26.14
CA LYS A 6 -0.58 9.23 24.78
C LYS A 6 -0.94 8.00 23.98
N MET A 7 -2.21 7.91 23.58
CA MET A 7 -2.65 6.94 22.58
C MET A 7 -1.77 7.22 21.37
N ALA A 8 -0.78 6.37 21.15
CA ALA A 8 0.01 6.40 19.94
C ALA A 8 -1.01 6.17 18.81
N GLU A 9 -1.36 7.25 18.12
CA GLU A 9 -2.27 7.24 17.00
C GLU A 9 -1.53 6.64 15.81
N TRP A 10 -1.94 5.42 15.45
CA TRP A 10 -1.36 4.70 14.33
C TRP A 10 -2.10 5.13 13.07
N LYS A 11 -1.53 6.11 12.37
CA LYS A 11 -2.14 6.69 11.17
C LYS A 11 -1.62 6.00 9.92
N CYS A 12 -2.53 5.47 9.11
CA CYS A 12 -2.22 5.02 7.76
C CYS A 12 -1.75 6.21 6.92
N GLN A 13 -0.56 6.11 6.33
CA GLN A 13 -0.03 7.16 5.45
C GLN A 13 -0.74 7.21 4.09
N ASP A 14 -1.38 6.11 3.71
CA ASP A 14 -2.02 5.94 2.40
C ASP A 14 -3.39 6.63 2.33
N CYS A 15 -4.25 6.39 3.33
CA CYS A 15 -5.60 6.99 3.40
C CYS A 15 -5.81 7.95 4.58
N GLY A 16 -4.84 8.07 5.48
CA GLY A 16 -4.95 8.95 6.66
C GLY A 16 -5.80 8.41 7.79
N LYS A 17 -6.28 7.15 7.73
CA LYS A 17 -7.12 6.52 8.75
C LYS A 17 -6.31 6.25 10.02
N VAL A 18 -6.91 6.51 11.18
CA VAL A 18 -6.23 6.43 12.49
C VAL A 18 -6.74 5.22 13.25
N PHE A 19 -5.80 4.45 13.78
CA PHE A 19 -6.05 3.23 14.53
C PHE A 19 -5.51 3.34 15.95
N GLN A 20 -6.17 2.63 16.88
CA GLN A 20 -5.80 2.63 18.30
C GLN A 20 -4.62 1.70 18.59
N THR A 21 -4.29 0.77 17.69
CA THR A 21 -3.19 -0.18 17.87
C THR A 21 -2.40 -0.37 16.58
N GLN A 22 -1.10 -0.68 16.73
CA GLN A 22 -0.22 -0.97 15.60
C GLN A 22 -0.67 -2.21 14.82
N GLN A 23 -1.25 -3.21 15.50
CA GLN A 23 -1.72 -4.44 14.86
C GLN A 23 -2.91 -4.19 13.94
N ASP A 24 -3.81 -3.30 14.34
CA ASP A 24 -4.96 -2.89 13.53
C ASP A 24 -4.52 -2.07 12.31
N LEU A 25 -3.54 -1.17 12.49
CA LEU A 25 -2.88 -0.48 11.37
C LEU A 25 -2.21 -1.47 10.41
N LEU A 26 -1.41 -2.42 10.92
CA LEU A 26 -0.74 -3.42 10.08
C LEU A 26 -1.72 -4.29 9.29
N GLY A 27 -2.83 -4.70 9.91
CA GLY A 27 -3.89 -5.44 9.22
C GLY A 27 -4.57 -4.60 8.14
N HIS A 28 -4.78 -3.32 8.42
CA HIS A 28 -5.34 -2.37 7.47
C HIS A 28 -4.39 -2.02 6.32
N GLU A 29 -3.09 -1.92 6.57
CA GLU A 29 -2.08 -1.68 5.53
C GLU A 29 -2.01 -2.83 4.52
N LEU A 30 -2.42 -4.05 4.91
CA LEU A 30 -2.61 -5.16 3.98
C LEU A 30 -3.83 -4.97 3.08
N GLU A 31 -4.86 -4.23 3.53
CA GLU A 31 -5.99 -3.84 2.68
C GLU A 31 -5.59 -2.76 1.66
N HIS A 32 -4.62 -1.92 2.05
CA HIS A 32 -3.95 -0.96 1.18
C HIS A 32 -2.96 -1.59 0.21
N ALA A 33 -2.82 -2.92 0.15
CA ALA A 33 -1.89 -3.56 -0.76
C ALA A 33 -2.55 -3.94 -2.11
N PRO A 34 -2.47 -3.10 -3.14
CA PRO A 34 -2.49 -3.53 -4.52
C PRO A 34 -1.16 -4.26 -4.80
N ARG A 35 -1.26 -5.48 -5.32
CA ARG A 35 -0.15 -6.45 -5.39
C ARG A 35 0.73 -6.26 -6.63
N TYR A 36 0.43 -5.26 -7.45
CA TYR A 36 1.05 -5.04 -8.75
C TYR A 36 1.11 -3.55 -9.05
N GLU A 37 2.32 -2.98 -9.12
CA GLU A 37 2.53 -1.60 -9.61
C GLU A 37 3.03 -1.62 -11.06
N CYS A 38 2.70 -0.60 -11.82
CA CYS A 38 3.35 -0.36 -13.11
C CYS A 38 4.69 0.34 -12.90
N ALA A 39 5.80 -0.27 -13.34
CA ALA A 39 7.13 0.32 -13.20
C ALA A 39 7.36 1.58 -14.07
N VAL A 40 6.43 1.89 -14.99
CA VAL A 40 6.53 3.05 -15.89
C VAL A 40 5.84 4.29 -15.32
N CYS A 41 4.66 4.13 -14.70
CA CYS A 41 3.89 5.25 -14.16
C CYS A 41 3.62 5.19 -12.65
N GLY A 42 3.95 4.07 -11.99
CA GLY A 42 3.70 3.84 -10.56
C GLY A 42 2.23 3.60 -10.23
N GLU A 43 1.37 3.34 -11.22
CA GLU A 43 -0.05 3.08 -10.99
C GLU A 43 -0.24 1.70 -10.38
N GLU A 44 -1.09 1.60 -9.37
CA GLU A 44 -1.24 0.41 -8.55
C GLU A 44 -2.51 -0.38 -8.88
N PHE A 45 -2.39 -1.70 -8.97
CA PHE A 45 -3.46 -2.61 -9.38
C PHE A 45 -3.68 -3.75 -8.37
N LYS A 46 -4.95 -4.12 -8.19
CA LYS A 46 -5.38 -5.22 -7.31
C LYS A 46 -5.01 -6.62 -7.84
N SER A 47 -4.73 -6.73 -9.14
CA SER A 47 -4.49 -7.99 -9.85
C SER A 47 -3.43 -7.85 -10.94
N LYS A 48 -2.71 -8.95 -11.20
CA LYS A 48 -1.67 -9.02 -12.23
C LYS A 48 -2.22 -8.72 -13.63
N GLU A 49 -3.43 -9.20 -13.91
CA GLU A 49 -4.09 -9.05 -15.21
C GLU A 49 -4.44 -7.59 -15.52
N GLU A 50 -4.82 -6.82 -14.50
CA GLU A 50 -5.11 -5.39 -14.66
C GLU A 50 -3.83 -4.60 -14.88
N ALA A 51 -2.78 -4.87 -14.10
CA ALA A 51 -1.46 -4.29 -14.35
C ALA A 51 -0.95 -4.65 -15.75
N TYR A 52 -1.06 -5.92 -16.15
CA TYR A 52 -0.66 -6.39 -17.49
C TYR A 52 -1.34 -5.60 -18.61
N THR A 53 -2.67 -5.50 -18.53
CA THR A 53 -3.47 -4.83 -19.56
C THR A 53 -3.16 -3.34 -19.62
N HIS A 54 -2.93 -2.71 -18.45
CA HIS A 54 -2.45 -1.34 -18.37
C HIS A 54 -1.07 -1.20 -19.03
N GLU A 55 -0.08 -2.00 -18.64
CA GLU A 55 1.30 -1.87 -19.14
C GLU A 55 1.40 -2.08 -20.65
N VAL A 56 0.73 -3.11 -21.16
CA VAL A 56 0.72 -3.40 -22.60
C VAL A 56 -0.08 -2.34 -23.35
N GLY A 57 -1.23 -1.90 -22.84
CA GLY A 57 -2.10 -0.95 -23.52
C GLY A 57 -1.64 0.51 -23.47
N LYS A 58 -1.03 0.93 -22.35
CA LYS A 58 -0.60 2.31 -22.11
C LYS A 58 0.85 2.55 -22.48
N HIS A 59 1.72 1.57 -22.20
CA HIS A 59 3.17 1.73 -22.36
C HIS A 59 3.75 0.85 -23.47
N GLY A 60 2.97 -0.09 -24.03
CA GLY A 60 3.41 -0.96 -25.12
C GLY A 60 4.56 -1.90 -24.72
N ARG A 61 4.80 -2.08 -23.43
CA ARG A 61 5.91 -2.87 -22.89
C ARG A 61 5.37 -4.19 -22.31
N PRO A 62 6.04 -5.33 -22.54
CA PRO A 62 5.72 -6.56 -21.82
C PRO A 62 5.89 -6.33 -20.31
N PRO A 63 4.99 -6.86 -19.48
CA PRO A 63 4.92 -6.58 -18.06
C PRO A 63 6.19 -7.01 -17.33
N VAL A 64 6.70 -6.14 -16.46
CA VAL A 64 7.57 -6.55 -15.36
C VAL A 64 6.74 -6.41 -14.10
N THR A 65 5.72 -7.27 -13.97
CA THR A 65 4.87 -7.35 -12.79
C THR A 65 5.63 -8.07 -11.68
N ASP A 66 6.71 -7.47 -11.20
CA ASP A 66 7.35 -7.93 -9.99
C ASP A 66 6.44 -7.51 -8.82
N PRO A 67 5.95 -8.46 -8.01
CA PRO A 67 5.10 -8.12 -6.87
C PRO A 67 5.86 -7.19 -5.94
N VAL A 68 5.28 -6.02 -5.69
CA VAL A 68 5.88 -5.03 -4.78
C VAL A 68 5.96 -5.68 -3.41
N PRO A 69 7.16 -5.81 -2.82
CA PRO A 69 7.25 -6.25 -1.44
C PRO A 69 6.52 -5.21 -0.59
N ALA A 70 5.49 -5.66 0.14
CA ALA A 70 4.72 -4.81 1.04
C ALA A 70 5.69 -3.92 1.84
N PRO A 71 5.54 -2.58 1.77
CA PRO A 71 6.52 -1.71 2.37
C PRO A 71 6.48 -1.94 3.87
N ARG A 72 7.56 -2.45 4.45
CA ARG A 72 7.80 -2.32 5.89
C ARG A 72 8.20 -0.87 6.12
N ARG A 73 7.25 0.05 6.20
CA ARG A 73 7.56 1.45 6.49
C ARG A 73 8.01 1.52 7.95
N ALA A 74 9.32 1.60 8.14
CA ALA A 74 9.93 1.88 9.43
C ALA A 74 9.73 3.38 9.73
N SER A 75 9.08 3.61 10.88
CA SER A 75 9.06 4.78 11.78
C SER A 75 9.63 6.11 11.29
#